data_AF-A0A8T2DP42-F1
#
_entry.id   AF-A0A8T2DP42-F1
#
_cell.length_a   1.000
_cell.length_b   1.000
_cell.length_c   1.000
_cell.angle_alpha   90.00
_cell.angle_beta   90.00
_cell.angle_gamma   90.00
#
_symmetry.space_group_name_H-M   'P 1'
#
loop_
_entity.id
_entity.type
_entity.pdbx_description
1 polymer ?
#
loop_
_entity_poly.entity_id
_entity_poly.type
_entity_poly.pdbx_seq_one_letter_code
_entity_poly.pdbx_strand_id
1 'polypeptide(L)'
;MGASFSLFTDVGPIPPQYQVFINFRGEKLRDGFLGFLVDALLKENVNVFIDDHELRGRDLDHLFSRIEESRVALTIFSKNFTNSRWCLDELAKIKECVDQESLTVIPIFFKMKTDDVKKLKGNFGDNFRDLKLTHRGEPETYRRWKDAILYVSKKTGLSSSRYSRQNDLVNTIVEEVKKVLNDIAEIERQIAEEKRNHLAARTDELIRLVVRFLSLFLLFTIVFGPYVLGLLTFFSFLVGRLIINRAVESEW
;
A
#
# COMPACT_ATOMS: atom_id res chain seq x y z
N MET A 1 37.66 3.48 -21.36
CA MET A 1 37.12 2.10 -21.30
C MET A 1 36.74 1.82 -19.86
N GLY A 2 35.49 1.40 -19.61
CA GLY A 2 35.04 0.81 -18.35
C GLY A 2 34.48 1.76 -17.30
N ALA A 3 33.26 2.26 -17.52
CA ALA A 3 32.41 2.72 -16.40
C ALA A 3 31.90 1.48 -15.66
N SER A 4 32.27 1.33 -14.38
CA SER A 4 31.65 0.34 -13.49
C SER A 4 30.32 0.91 -13.01
N PHE A 5 29.23 0.45 -13.61
CA PHE A 5 27.88 0.64 -13.10
C PHE A 5 27.70 -0.31 -11.92
N SER A 6 27.68 0.22 -10.71
CA SER A 6 27.36 -0.54 -9.49
C SER A 6 25.93 -1.03 -9.58
N LEU A 7 25.73 -2.34 -9.41
CA LEU A 7 24.44 -3.02 -9.37
C LEU A 7 23.50 -2.32 -8.38
N PHE A 8 22.43 -1.72 -8.89
CA PHE A 8 21.21 -1.57 -8.11
C PHE A 8 20.65 -2.98 -7.93
N THR A 9 20.78 -3.52 -6.72
CA THR A 9 20.05 -4.70 -6.30
C THR A 9 18.57 -4.40 -6.47
N ASP A 10 17.94 -5.10 -7.41
CA ASP A 10 16.50 -5.24 -7.56
C ASP A 10 15.93 -5.96 -6.32
N VAL A 11 15.94 -5.26 -5.19
CA VAL A 11 15.15 -5.64 -4.03
C VAL A 11 13.79 -5.04 -4.30
N GLY A 12 12.90 -5.85 -4.89
CA GLY A 12 11.48 -5.52 -4.98
C GLY A 12 10.93 -5.08 -3.62
N PRO A 13 9.80 -4.38 -3.57
CA PRO A 13 9.26 -3.82 -2.33
C PRO A 13 9.25 -4.89 -1.23
N ILE A 14 9.94 -4.61 -0.13
CA ILE A 14 9.94 -5.47 1.06
C ILE A 14 8.48 -5.68 1.43
N PRO A 15 7.98 -6.94 1.48
CA PRO A 15 6.60 -7.17 1.82
C PRO A 15 6.31 -6.51 3.17
N PRO A 16 5.12 -5.89 3.34
CA PRO A 16 4.75 -5.28 4.61
C PRO A 16 4.97 -6.30 5.73
N GLN A 17 5.42 -5.81 6.89
CA GLN A 17 5.76 -6.66 8.04
C GLN A 17 4.62 -7.64 8.37
N TYR A 18 3.37 -7.21 8.11
CA TYR A 18 2.18 -8.03 8.18
C TYR A 18 1.40 -7.93 6.86
N GLN A 19 1.05 -9.07 6.26
CA GLN A 19 0.28 -9.14 5.02
C GLN A 19 -1.21 -9.37 5.28
N VAL A 20 -1.53 -10.12 6.33
CA VAL A 20 -2.89 -10.52 6.69
C VAL A 20 -3.23 -10.09 8.11
N PHE A 21 -4.33 -9.36 8.28
CA PHE A 21 -4.93 -9.07 9.57
C PHE A 21 -6.06 -10.08 9.86
N ILE A 22 -6.10 -10.68 11.05
CA ILE A 22 -7.22 -11.57 11.44
C ILE A 22 -8.07 -10.91 12.52
N ASN A 23 -9.30 -10.54 12.14
CA ASN A 23 -10.33 -10.00 13.02
C ASN A 23 -11.25 -11.13 13.48
N PHE A 24 -11.21 -11.45 14.78
CA PHE A 24 -11.98 -12.55 15.36
C PHE A 24 -12.34 -12.30 16.83
N ARG A 25 -13.23 -13.14 17.36
CA ARG A 25 -13.49 -13.19 18.80
C ARG A 25 -13.78 -14.61 19.29
N GLY A 26 -13.18 -14.94 20.44
CA GLY A 26 -13.53 -16.08 21.29
C GLY A 26 -12.36 -17.02 21.58
N GLU A 27 -12.13 -17.30 22.85
CA GLU A 27 -11.08 -18.20 23.38
C GLU A 27 -11.06 -19.57 22.70
N LYS A 28 -12.24 -20.22 22.58
CA LYS A 28 -12.34 -21.53 21.91
C LYS A 28 -11.99 -21.49 20.41
N LEU A 29 -12.08 -20.33 19.77
CA LEU A 29 -11.65 -20.19 18.38
C LEU A 29 -10.11 -20.07 18.31
N ARG A 30 -9.53 -19.38 19.29
CA ARG A 30 -8.09 -19.14 19.43
C ARG A 30 -7.31 -20.44 19.56
N ASP A 31 -7.63 -21.26 20.57
CA ASP A 31 -6.89 -22.47 20.91
C ASP A 31 -7.12 -23.64 19.94
N GLY A 32 -8.03 -23.47 18.98
CA GLY A 32 -8.37 -24.49 18.00
C GLY A 32 -8.11 -24.01 16.58
N PHE A 33 -9.21 -23.66 15.90
CA PHE A 33 -9.22 -23.33 14.48
C PHE A 33 -8.23 -22.23 14.10
N LEU A 34 -8.13 -21.17 14.91
CA LEU A 34 -7.25 -20.04 14.60
C LEU A 34 -5.77 -20.42 14.68
N GLY A 35 -5.36 -21.20 15.67
CA GLY A 35 -3.99 -21.71 15.76
C GLY A 35 -3.58 -22.48 14.51
N PHE A 36 -4.41 -23.42 14.06
CA PHE A 36 -4.15 -24.17 12.83
C PHE A 36 -4.11 -23.28 11.58
N LEU A 37 -4.98 -22.27 11.50
CA LEU A 37 -5.01 -21.33 10.39
C LEU A 37 -3.72 -20.50 10.33
N VAL A 38 -3.28 -19.99 11.48
CA VAL A 38 -2.06 -19.19 11.61
C VAL A 38 -0.85 -20.03 11.22
N ASP A 39 -0.73 -21.25 11.75
CA ASP A 39 0.37 -22.15 11.44
C ASP A 39 0.42 -22.47 9.94
N ALA A 40 -0.74 -22.66 9.30
CA ALA A 40 -0.82 -22.93 7.87
C ALA A 40 -0.42 -21.72 7.03
N LEU A 41 -0.83 -20.50 7.40
CA LEU A 41 -0.41 -19.26 6.73
C LEU A 41 1.11 -19.04 6.85
N LEU A 42 1.66 -19.23 8.05
CA LEU A 42 3.10 -19.09 8.30
C LEU A 42 3.93 -20.11 7.52
N LYS A 43 3.47 -21.37 7.41
CA LYS A 43 4.11 -22.41 6.58
C LYS A 43 4.21 -22.02 5.11
N GLU A 44 3.26 -21.21 4.64
CA GLU A 44 3.25 -20.68 3.27
C GLU A 44 3.94 -19.31 3.15
N ASN A 45 4.73 -18.90 4.16
CA ASN A 45 5.43 -17.61 4.23
C ASN A 45 4.52 -16.38 4.16
N VAL A 46 3.27 -16.52 4.61
CA VAL A 46 2.33 -15.39 4.73
C VAL A 46 2.43 -14.83 6.15
N ASN A 47 2.90 -13.59 6.27
CA ASN A 47 3.01 -12.92 7.57
C ASN A 47 1.63 -12.47 8.06
N VAL A 48 1.27 -12.87 9.28
CA VAL A 48 -0.05 -12.62 9.87
C VAL A 48 0.08 -11.76 11.11
N PHE A 49 -0.78 -10.76 11.23
CA PHE A 49 -1.06 -10.08 12.49
C PHE A 49 -2.35 -10.66 13.09
N ILE A 50 -2.23 -11.23 14.29
CA ILE A 50 -3.36 -11.78 15.03
C ILE A 50 -3.70 -10.83 16.14
N ASP A 51 -4.97 -10.49 16.24
CA ASP A 51 -5.42 -9.71 17.36
C ASP A 51 -5.65 -10.55 18.62
N ASP A 52 -4.63 -10.56 19.49
CA ASP A 52 -4.72 -11.17 20.82
C ASP A 52 -5.50 -10.29 21.81
N HIS A 53 -6.83 -10.27 21.68
CA HIS A 53 -7.75 -9.50 22.51
C HIS A 53 -7.96 -10.00 23.94
N GLU A 54 -7.31 -11.09 24.34
CA GLU A 54 -7.42 -11.62 25.70
C GLU A 54 -6.42 -10.95 26.64
N LEU A 55 -5.35 -10.35 26.09
CA LEU A 55 -4.40 -9.53 26.82
C LEU A 55 -4.85 -8.06 26.81
N ARG A 56 -5.66 -7.68 27.81
CA ARG A 56 -6.02 -6.28 28.08
C ARG A 56 -4.77 -5.40 28.16
N GLY A 57 -4.70 -4.31 27.40
CA GLY A 57 -3.66 -3.28 27.57
C GLY A 57 -2.96 -2.75 26.31
N ARG A 58 -3.36 -3.15 25.10
CA ARG A 58 -2.82 -2.54 23.87
C ARG A 58 -3.58 -1.26 23.51
N ASP A 59 -2.84 -0.25 23.06
CA ASP A 59 -3.38 0.99 22.54
C ASP A 59 -4.14 0.72 21.23
N LEU A 60 -5.35 1.28 21.12
CA LEU A 60 -6.24 1.13 19.96
C LEU A 60 -5.57 1.64 18.67
N ASP A 61 -4.79 2.70 18.80
CA ASP A 61 -4.12 3.34 17.68
C ASP A 61 -3.12 2.40 17.01
N HIS A 62 -2.36 1.64 17.82
CA HIS A 62 -1.42 0.66 17.28
C HIS A 62 -2.14 -0.45 16.51
N LEU A 63 -3.35 -0.84 16.93
CA LEU A 63 -4.10 -1.90 16.26
C LEU A 63 -4.67 -1.45 14.92
N PHE A 64 -5.21 -0.24 14.84
CA PHE A 64 -5.72 0.32 13.59
C PHE A 64 -4.61 0.53 12.56
N SER A 65 -3.41 0.91 12.99
CA SER A 65 -2.25 0.95 12.08
C SER A 65 -1.93 -0.42 11.48
N ARG A 66 -2.07 -1.52 12.24
CA ARG A 66 -1.87 -2.87 11.69
C ARG A 66 -2.92 -3.27 10.65
N ILE A 67 -4.14 -2.79 10.80
CA ILE A 67 -5.18 -2.96 9.78
C ILE A 67 -4.81 -2.18 8.52
N GLU A 68 -4.39 -0.92 8.66
CA GLU A 68 -3.99 -0.06 7.54
C GLU A 68 -2.75 -0.57 6.78
N GLU A 69 -1.79 -1.15 7.50
CA GLU A 69 -0.57 -1.73 6.94
C GLU A 69 -0.84 -3.08 6.22
N SER A 70 -1.94 -3.76 6.55
CA SER A 70 -2.27 -5.07 5.99
C SER A 70 -2.86 -4.97 4.59
N ARG A 71 -2.60 -5.99 3.75
CA ARG A 71 -3.17 -6.08 2.40
C ARG A 71 -4.49 -6.86 2.38
N VAL A 72 -4.63 -7.82 3.29
CA VAL A 72 -5.81 -8.68 3.41
C VAL A 72 -6.31 -8.68 4.85
N ALA A 73 -7.63 -8.62 5.06
CA ALA A 73 -8.24 -8.92 6.36
C ALA A 73 -9.12 -10.17 6.27
N LEU A 74 -8.91 -11.09 7.22
CA LEU A 74 -9.82 -12.21 7.47
C LEU A 74 -10.78 -11.81 8.60
N THR A 75 -12.05 -11.61 8.28
CA THR A 75 -13.09 -11.37 9.29
C THR A 75 -13.79 -12.68 9.62
N ILE A 76 -13.49 -13.26 10.79
CA ILE A 76 -14.05 -14.53 11.22
C ILE A 76 -15.29 -14.28 12.08
N PHE A 77 -16.46 -14.24 11.43
CA PHE A 77 -17.73 -14.19 12.12
C PHE A 77 -17.96 -15.48 12.93
N SER A 78 -18.18 -15.31 14.22
CA SER A 78 -18.44 -16.38 15.19
C SER A 78 -19.60 -15.99 16.11
N LYS A 79 -20.09 -16.94 16.92
CA LYS A 79 -21.18 -16.69 17.88
C LYS A 79 -20.91 -15.50 18.83
N ASN A 80 -19.64 -15.29 19.21
CA ASN A 80 -19.26 -14.29 20.22
C ASN A 80 -18.70 -13.00 19.62
N PHE A 81 -18.69 -12.87 18.30
CA PHE A 81 -18.10 -11.73 17.59
C PHE A 81 -18.71 -10.39 18.02
N THR A 82 -20.04 -10.32 18.05
CA THR A 82 -20.79 -9.10 18.41
C THR A 82 -20.85 -8.81 19.91
N ASN A 83 -20.17 -9.61 20.75
CA ASN A 83 -20.06 -9.34 22.20
C ASN A 83 -18.95 -8.33 22.51
N SER A 84 -18.06 -8.06 21.55
CA SER A 84 -16.88 -7.22 21.76
C SER A 84 -17.00 -5.93 20.97
N ARG A 85 -17.05 -4.80 21.67
CA ARG A 85 -16.95 -3.46 21.08
C ARG A 85 -15.71 -3.34 20.19
N TRP A 86 -14.55 -3.76 20.69
CA TRP A 86 -13.28 -3.74 19.94
C TRP A 86 -13.34 -4.47 18.61
N CYS A 87 -13.89 -5.68 18.60
CA CYS A 87 -13.96 -6.49 17.38
C CYS A 87 -14.84 -5.83 16.29
N LEU A 88 -15.82 -5.03 16.72
CA LEU A 88 -16.67 -4.22 15.82
C LEU A 88 -16.00 -2.91 15.39
N ASP A 89 -15.21 -2.30 16.25
CA ASP A 89 -14.39 -1.13 15.91
C ASP A 89 -13.32 -1.51 14.85
N GLU A 90 -12.65 -2.65 15.00
CA GLU A 90 -11.78 -3.23 13.97
C GLU A 90 -12.53 -3.48 12.67
N LEU A 91 -13.71 -4.09 12.73
CA LEU A 91 -14.50 -4.36 11.53
C LEU A 91 -14.90 -3.08 10.81
N ALA A 92 -15.24 -2.02 11.56
CA ALA A 92 -15.49 -0.70 10.99
C ALA A 92 -14.24 -0.12 10.33
N LYS A 93 -13.07 -0.26 10.96
CA LYS A 93 -11.80 0.16 10.38
C LYS A 93 -11.43 -0.62 9.11
N ILE A 94 -11.64 -1.94 9.12
CA ILE A 94 -11.48 -2.79 7.93
C ILE A 94 -12.37 -2.30 6.80
N LYS A 95 -13.63 -1.97 7.07
CA LYS A 95 -14.52 -1.41 6.04
C LYS A 95 -13.97 -0.11 5.46
N GLU A 96 -13.43 0.79 6.29
CA GLU A 96 -12.82 2.04 5.81
C GLU A 96 -11.64 1.78 4.87
N CYS A 97 -10.74 0.86 5.22
CA CYS A 97 -9.61 0.49 4.36
C CYS A 97 -10.08 -0.18 3.05
N VAL A 98 -11.17 -0.95 3.09
CA VAL A 98 -11.78 -1.53 1.88
C VAL A 98 -12.39 -0.43 1.00
N ASP A 99 -13.08 0.55 1.58
CA ASP A 99 -13.66 1.68 0.86
C ASP A 99 -12.56 2.58 0.23
N GLN A 100 -11.35 2.56 0.79
CA GLN A 100 -10.15 3.23 0.27
C GLN A 100 -9.36 2.37 -0.73
N GLU A 101 -9.83 1.17 -1.05
CA GLU A 101 -9.17 0.21 -1.94
C GLU A 101 -7.75 -0.21 -1.48
N SER A 102 -7.42 0.02 -0.20
CA SER A 102 -6.10 -0.30 0.35
C SER A 102 -6.02 -1.72 0.93
N LEU A 103 -7.17 -2.36 1.15
CA LEU A 103 -7.29 -3.66 1.81
C LEU A 103 -8.40 -4.50 1.19
N THR A 104 -8.14 -5.80 1.01
CA THR A 104 -9.16 -6.78 0.61
C THR A 104 -9.67 -7.56 1.82
N VAL A 105 -10.99 -7.63 2.02
CA VAL A 105 -11.60 -8.39 3.13
C VAL A 105 -12.20 -9.71 2.66
N ILE A 106 -11.91 -10.79 3.39
CA ILE A 106 -12.48 -12.13 3.17
C ILE A 106 -13.29 -12.52 4.41
N PRO A 107 -14.64 -12.58 4.32
CA PRO A 107 -15.47 -13.01 5.43
C PRO A 107 -15.47 -14.54 5.58
N ILE A 108 -15.24 -15.01 6.81
CA ILE A 108 -15.31 -16.43 7.21
C ILE A 108 -16.46 -16.60 8.19
N PHE A 109 -17.41 -17.48 7.87
CA PHE A 109 -18.57 -17.77 8.73
C PHE A 109 -18.31 -19.08 9.48
N PHE A 110 -17.85 -18.97 10.73
CA PHE A 110 -17.43 -20.12 11.52
C PHE A 110 -18.51 -20.61 12.47
N LYS A 111 -18.96 -21.86 12.24
CA LYS A 111 -19.98 -22.57 13.02
C LYS A 111 -21.27 -21.75 13.23
N MET A 112 -21.65 -20.99 12.21
CA MET A 112 -22.86 -20.18 12.23
C MET A 112 -23.49 -20.06 10.84
N LYS A 113 -24.76 -19.63 10.79
CA LYS A 113 -25.45 -19.38 9.52
C LYS A 113 -25.06 -17.99 9.00
N THR A 114 -24.67 -17.93 7.73
CA THR A 114 -24.43 -16.69 6.99
C THR A 114 -25.60 -15.71 7.10
N ASP A 115 -26.82 -16.22 7.05
CA ASP A 115 -28.05 -15.43 7.12
C ASP A 115 -28.22 -14.70 8.47
N ASP A 116 -27.73 -15.30 9.57
CA ASP A 116 -27.81 -14.68 10.90
C ASP A 116 -26.94 -13.42 10.97
N VAL A 117 -25.78 -13.42 10.30
CA VAL A 117 -24.90 -12.24 10.18
C VAL A 117 -25.53 -11.21 9.25
N LYS A 118 -25.89 -11.62 8.02
CA LYS A 118 -26.42 -10.72 6.98
C LYS A 118 -27.70 -10.01 7.39
N LYS A 119 -28.53 -10.65 8.21
CA LYS A 119 -29.83 -10.12 8.66
C LYS A 119 -29.80 -9.66 10.12
N LEU A 120 -28.67 -9.80 10.83
CA LEU A 120 -28.54 -9.51 12.26
C LEU A 120 -29.63 -10.22 13.08
N LYS A 121 -29.74 -11.53 12.89
CA LYS A 121 -30.74 -12.41 13.53
C LYS A 121 -30.07 -13.45 14.42
N GLY A 122 -30.89 -14.14 15.21
CA GLY A 122 -30.47 -15.10 16.22
C GLY A 122 -29.52 -14.47 17.24
N ASN A 123 -28.76 -15.33 17.93
CA ASN A 123 -27.84 -14.90 19.00
C ASN A 123 -26.85 -13.82 18.54
N PHE A 124 -26.36 -13.89 17.29
CA PHE A 124 -25.44 -12.88 16.76
C PHE A 124 -26.08 -11.48 16.75
N GLY A 125 -27.33 -11.40 16.29
CA GLY A 125 -28.12 -10.17 16.29
C GLY A 125 -28.57 -9.73 17.67
N ASP A 126 -28.93 -10.66 18.56
CA ASP A 126 -29.29 -10.37 19.95
C ASP A 126 -28.12 -9.71 20.68
N ASN A 127 -26.95 -10.33 20.63
CA ASN A 127 -25.72 -9.80 21.20
C ASN A 127 -25.37 -8.40 20.67
N PHE A 128 -25.56 -8.17 19.37
CA PHE A 128 -25.33 -6.86 18.75
C PHE A 128 -26.31 -5.79 19.25
N ARG A 129 -27.58 -6.17 19.47
CA ARG A 129 -28.59 -5.28 20.05
C ARG A 129 -28.29 -4.97 21.51
N ASP A 130 -27.89 -5.97 22.29
CA ASP A 130 -27.52 -5.77 23.70
C ASP A 130 -26.34 -4.81 23.83
N LEU A 131 -25.31 -4.96 22.98
CA LEU A 131 -24.17 -4.05 22.96
C LEU A 131 -24.58 -2.60 22.67
N LYS A 132 -25.57 -2.39 21.78
CA LYS A 132 -26.16 -1.07 21.52
C LYS A 132 -26.82 -0.49 22.78
N LEU A 133 -27.51 -1.32 23.57
CA LEU A 133 -28.19 -0.86 24.78
C LEU A 133 -27.20 -0.44 25.87
N THR A 134 -26.02 -1.05 25.91
CA THR A 134 -24.92 -0.67 26.81
C THR A 134 -24.23 0.63 26.37
N HIS A 135 -24.30 0.98 25.08
CA HIS A 135 -23.62 2.15 24.48
C HIS A 135 -24.61 3.16 23.86
N ARG A 136 -25.77 3.37 24.48
CA ARG A 136 -26.86 4.21 23.92
C ARG A 136 -26.45 5.66 23.61
N GLY A 137 -25.40 6.18 24.24
CA GLY A 137 -24.88 7.52 24.01
C GLY A 137 -24.14 7.70 22.68
N GLU A 138 -23.90 6.62 21.93
CA GLU A 138 -23.06 6.64 20.72
C GLU A 138 -23.82 6.09 19.48
N PRO A 139 -24.86 6.79 19.00
CA PRO A 139 -25.70 6.31 17.91
C PRO A 139 -24.95 6.15 16.59
N GLU A 140 -23.96 7.02 16.31
CA GLU A 140 -23.15 6.94 15.09
C GLU A 140 -22.20 5.75 15.10
N THR A 141 -21.60 5.42 16.26
CA THR A 141 -20.77 4.23 16.44
C THR A 141 -21.54 2.96 16.09
N TYR A 142 -22.77 2.83 16.62
CA TYR A 142 -23.65 1.70 16.29
C TYR A 142 -23.98 1.62 14.78
N ARG A 143 -24.22 2.76 14.13
CA ARG A 143 -24.47 2.80 12.68
C ARG A 143 -23.26 2.32 11.88
N ARG A 144 -22.05 2.76 12.25
CA ARG A 144 -20.80 2.33 11.62
C ARG A 144 -20.60 0.82 11.75
N TRP A 145 -20.78 0.26 12.95
CA TRP A 145 -20.70 -1.20 13.14
C TRP A 145 -21.72 -1.97 12.32
N LYS A 146 -22.98 -1.49 12.31
CA LYS A 146 -24.04 -2.13 11.53
C LYS A 146 -23.70 -2.11 10.05
N ASP A 147 -23.26 -0.98 9.52
CA ASP A 147 -22.85 -0.83 8.13
C ASP A 147 -21.68 -1.77 7.79
N ALA A 148 -20.66 -1.83 8.66
CA ALA A 148 -19.52 -2.72 8.51
C ALA A 148 -19.91 -4.20 8.45
N ILE A 149 -20.74 -4.68 9.38
CA ILE A 149 -21.26 -6.06 9.37
C ILE A 149 -22.02 -6.34 8.08
N LEU A 150 -22.94 -5.46 7.69
CA LEU A 150 -23.78 -5.68 6.51
C LEU A 150 -22.99 -5.63 5.21
N TYR A 151 -21.98 -4.77 5.12
CA TYR A 151 -21.10 -4.68 3.96
C TYR A 151 -20.23 -5.94 3.84
N VAL A 152 -19.47 -6.26 4.89
CA VAL A 152 -18.50 -7.36 4.86
C VAL A 152 -19.22 -8.70 4.73
N SER A 153 -20.34 -8.92 5.43
CA SER A 153 -21.08 -10.19 5.33
C SER A 153 -21.72 -10.45 3.97
N LYS A 154 -21.88 -9.43 3.12
CA LYS A 154 -22.38 -9.57 1.74
C LYS A 154 -21.29 -9.95 0.74
N LYS A 155 -20.01 -9.75 1.07
CA LYS A 155 -18.90 -10.19 0.23
C LYS A 155 -18.90 -11.72 0.10
N THR A 156 -18.33 -12.22 -0.99
CA THR A 156 -18.11 -13.65 -1.18
C THR A 156 -17.18 -14.14 -0.09
N GLY A 157 -17.60 -15.18 0.63
CA GLY A 157 -16.89 -15.69 1.80
C GLY A 157 -16.98 -17.19 1.94
N LEU A 158 -16.27 -17.71 2.93
CA LEU A 158 -16.18 -19.14 3.20
C LEU A 158 -17.03 -19.48 4.42
N SER A 159 -17.86 -20.52 4.33
CA SER A 159 -18.69 -20.99 5.45
C SER A 159 -18.18 -22.33 5.93
N SER A 160 -17.90 -22.46 7.23
CA SER A 160 -17.41 -23.72 7.79
C SER A 160 -18.41 -24.87 7.63
N SER A 161 -19.70 -24.57 7.45
CA SER A 161 -20.75 -25.57 7.19
C SER A 161 -20.59 -26.29 5.85
N ARG A 162 -19.79 -25.76 4.93
CA ARG A 162 -19.53 -26.37 3.61
C ARG A 162 -18.39 -27.38 3.62
N TYR A 163 -17.71 -27.54 4.76
CA TYR A 163 -16.53 -28.37 4.89
C TYR A 163 -16.77 -29.47 5.90
N SER A 164 -16.41 -30.70 5.55
CA SER A 164 -16.53 -31.86 6.45
C SER A 164 -15.47 -31.81 7.56
N ARG A 165 -14.28 -31.27 7.27
CA ARG A 165 -13.19 -31.12 8.25
C ARG A 165 -12.75 -29.66 8.33
N GLN A 166 -12.37 -29.23 9.54
CA GLN A 166 -11.84 -27.87 9.74
C GLN A 166 -10.53 -27.64 8.97
N ASN A 167 -9.71 -28.68 8.79
CA ASN A 167 -8.47 -28.59 8.04
C ASN A 167 -8.71 -28.26 6.55
N ASP A 168 -9.78 -28.79 5.96
CA ASP A 168 -10.14 -28.50 4.56
C ASP A 168 -10.49 -27.00 4.41
N LEU A 169 -11.24 -26.45 5.38
CA LEU A 169 -11.52 -25.01 5.43
C LEU A 169 -10.23 -24.18 5.59
N VAL A 170 -9.31 -24.59 6.48
CA VAL A 170 -8.02 -23.90 6.67
C VAL A 170 -7.25 -23.85 5.36
N ASN A 171 -7.09 -24.98 4.68
CA ASN A 171 -6.38 -25.05 3.41
C ASN A 171 -7.01 -24.12 2.36
N THR A 172 -8.34 -24.13 2.22
CA THR A 172 -9.03 -23.23 1.29
C THR A 172 -8.84 -21.75 1.66
N ILE A 173 -8.82 -21.40 2.95
CA ILE A 173 -8.54 -20.01 3.36
C ILE A 173 -7.13 -19.61 2.93
N VAL A 174 -6.13 -20.47 3.16
CA VAL A 174 -4.74 -20.20 2.79
C VAL A 174 -4.60 -20.04 1.27
N GLU A 175 -5.22 -20.91 0.49
CA GLU A 175 -5.24 -20.81 -0.98
C GLU A 175 -5.86 -19.49 -1.46
N GLU A 176 -7.01 -19.09 -0.90
CA GLU A 176 -7.69 -17.84 -1.25
C GLU A 176 -6.84 -16.62 -0.88
N VAL A 177 -6.24 -16.61 0.31
CA VAL A 177 -5.34 -15.54 0.75
C VAL A 177 -4.14 -15.40 -0.19
N LYS A 178 -3.48 -16.51 -0.54
CA LYS A 178 -2.34 -16.49 -1.47
C LYS A 178 -2.74 -15.97 -2.83
N LYS A 179 -3.89 -16.38 -3.34
CA LYS A 179 -4.42 -15.89 -4.61
C LYS A 179 -4.61 -14.38 -4.58
N VAL A 180 -5.30 -13.86 -3.56
CA VAL A 180 -5.53 -12.42 -3.40
C VAL A 180 -4.21 -11.65 -3.29
N LEU A 181 -3.25 -12.14 -2.51
CA LEU A 181 -1.93 -11.50 -2.39
C LEU A 181 -1.16 -11.47 -3.71
N ASN A 182 -1.22 -12.55 -4.49
CA ASN A 182 -0.61 -12.60 -5.82
C ASN A 182 -1.29 -11.63 -6.80
N ASP A 183 -2.62 -11.56 -6.79
CA ASP A 183 -3.38 -10.64 -7.64
C ASP A 183 -3.03 -9.19 -7.31
N ILE A 184 -2.92 -8.83 -6.03
CA ILE A 184 -2.49 -7.50 -5.58
C ILE A 184 -1.06 -7.20 -6.06
N ALA A 185 -0.13 -8.13 -5.86
CA ALA A 185 1.27 -7.94 -6.26
C ALA A 185 1.42 -7.75 -7.78
N GLU A 186 0.61 -8.45 -8.57
CA GLU A 186 0.60 -8.31 -10.03
C GLU A 186 0.08 -6.93 -10.46
N ILE A 187 -1.02 -6.46 -9.87
CA ILE A 187 -1.55 -5.11 -10.12
C ILE A 187 -0.52 -4.04 -9.75
N GLU A 188 0.13 -4.16 -8.60
CA GLU A 188 1.17 -3.21 -8.15
C GLU A 188 2.35 -3.16 -9.12
N ARG A 189 2.78 -4.32 -9.65
CA ARG A 189 3.84 -4.40 -10.67
C ARG A 189 3.46 -3.70 -11.97
N GLN A 190 2.23 -3.91 -12.45
CA GLN A 190 1.74 -3.28 -13.67
C GLN A 190 1.69 -1.75 -13.53
N ILE A 191 1.19 -1.26 -12.39
CA ILE A 191 1.17 0.19 -12.08
C ILE A 191 2.59 0.75 -12.00
N ALA A 192 3.53 0.02 -11.38
CA ALA A 192 4.92 0.46 -11.28
C ALA A 192 5.61 0.51 -12.65
N GLU A 193 5.37 -0.48 -13.51
CA GLU A 193 5.89 -0.52 -14.87
C GLU A 193 5.33 0.61 -15.74
N GLU A 194 4.04 0.88 -15.66
CA GLU A 194 3.40 1.99 -16.37
C GLU A 194 4.02 3.34 -15.95
N LYS A 195 4.17 3.57 -14.63
CA LYS A 195 4.82 4.78 -14.11
C LYS A 195 6.28 4.90 -14.58
N ARG A 196 7.03 3.79 -14.60
CA ARG A 196 8.42 3.77 -15.08
C ARG A 196 8.49 4.12 -16.57
N ASN A 197 7.61 3.55 -17.39
CA ASN A 197 7.55 3.82 -18.83
C ASN A 197 7.16 5.27 -19.12
N HIS A 198 6.18 5.81 -18.40
CA HIS A 198 5.80 7.22 -18.49
C HIS A 198 6.96 8.15 -18.10
N LEU A 199 7.70 7.83 -17.03
CA LEU A 199 8.87 8.60 -16.61
C LEU A 199 9.99 8.53 -17.66
N ALA A 200 10.28 7.34 -18.19
CA ALA A 200 11.29 7.13 -19.23
C ALA A 200 10.98 7.94 -20.50
N ALA A 201 9.72 7.98 -20.92
CA ALA A 201 9.30 8.79 -22.07
C ALA A 201 9.54 10.29 -21.84
N ARG A 202 9.24 10.79 -20.64
CA ARG A 202 9.49 12.19 -20.25
C ARG A 202 10.98 12.51 -20.21
N THR A 203 11.82 11.60 -19.70
CA THR A 203 13.27 11.79 -19.70
C THR A 203 13.83 11.79 -21.12
N ASP A 204 13.35 10.92 -22.01
CA ASP A 204 13.78 10.87 -23.42
C ASP A 204 13.41 12.15 -24.19
N GLU A 205 12.27 12.75 -23.89
CA GLU A 205 11.88 14.06 -24.45
C GLU A 205 12.83 15.17 -23.99
N LEU A 206 13.16 15.23 -22.70
CA LEU A 206 14.11 16.20 -22.16
C LEU A 206 15.51 16.01 -22.74
N ILE A 207 16.00 14.77 -22.84
CA ILE A 207 17.29 14.45 -23.45
C ILE A 207 17.32 14.93 -24.90
N ARG A 208 16.26 14.65 -25.68
CA ARG A 208 16.16 15.15 -27.07
C ARG A 208 16.21 16.68 -27.15
N LEU A 209 15.53 17.38 -26.24
CA LEU A 209 15.55 18.83 -26.19
C LEU A 209 16.95 19.39 -25.86
N VAL A 210 17.62 18.81 -24.86
CA VAL A 210 18.98 19.20 -24.46
C VAL A 210 19.97 18.94 -25.60
N VAL A 211 19.90 17.76 -26.23
CA VAL A 211 20.75 17.43 -27.39
C VAL A 211 20.51 18.44 -28.51
N ARG A 212 19.26 18.75 -28.84
CA ARG A 212 18.93 19.77 -29.86
C ARG A 212 19.48 21.14 -29.50
N PHE A 213 19.38 21.56 -28.24
CA PHE A 213 19.92 22.83 -27.76
C PHE A 213 21.46 22.87 -27.88
N LEU A 214 22.16 21.81 -27.44
CA LEU A 214 23.61 21.70 -27.57
C LEU A 214 24.06 21.69 -29.03
N SER A 215 23.34 21.00 -29.92
CA SER A 215 23.62 21.02 -31.36
C SER A 215 23.44 22.43 -31.96
N LEU A 216 22.37 23.13 -31.58
CA LEU A 216 22.14 24.51 -32.02
C LEU A 216 23.21 25.48 -31.47
N PHE A 217 23.60 25.30 -30.20
CA PHE A 217 24.67 26.08 -29.57
C PHE A 217 26.02 25.84 -30.27
N LEU A 218 26.34 24.58 -30.57
CA LEU A 218 27.55 24.24 -31.33
C LEU A 218 27.53 24.89 -32.72
N LEU A 219 26.41 24.80 -33.45
CA LEU A 219 26.26 25.45 -34.76
C LEU A 219 26.46 26.98 -34.65
N PHE A 220 25.85 27.61 -33.64
CA PHE A 220 25.99 29.04 -33.38
C PHE A 220 27.45 29.44 -33.12
N THR A 221 28.17 28.68 -32.28
CA THR A 221 29.59 28.94 -32.01
C THR A 221 30.49 28.77 -33.24
N ILE A 222 30.20 27.80 -34.13
CA ILE A 222 30.95 27.62 -35.37
C ILE A 222 30.72 28.78 -36.34
N VAL A 223 29.47 29.22 -36.51
CA VAL A 223 29.11 30.27 -37.47
C VAL A 223 29.53 31.66 -36.96
N PHE A 224 29.22 31.98 -35.71
CA PHE A 224 29.42 33.33 -35.16
C PHE A 224 30.73 33.48 -34.38
N GLY A 225 31.34 32.38 -33.92
CA GLY A 225 32.58 32.40 -33.14
C GLY A 225 33.75 33.14 -33.80
N PRO A 226 34.04 32.95 -35.11
CA PRO A 226 35.09 33.68 -35.79
C PRO A 226 34.89 35.20 -35.78
N TYR A 227 33.65 35.66 -35.83
CA TYR A 227 33.31 37.08 -35.79
C TYR A 227 33.50 37.67 -34.39
N VAL A 228 33.12 36.94 -33.35
CA VAL A 228 33.33 37.35 -31.95
C VAL A 228 34.82 37.38 -31.62
N LEU A 229 35.56 36.35 -32.02
CA LEU A 229 37.00 36.27 -31.84
C LEU A 229 37.71 37.36 -32.65
N GLY A 230 37.27 37.62 -33.89
CA GLY A 230 37.77 38.69 -34.74
C GLY A 230 37.53 40.09 -34.16
N LEU A 231 36.38 40.32 -33.53
CA LEU A 231 36.10 41.58 -32.84
C LEU A 231 37.05 41.78 -31.64
N LEU A 232 37.27 40.73 -30.84
CA LEU A 232 38.15 40.77 -29.67
C LEU A 232 39.62 40.99 -30.03
N THR A 233 40.11 40.33 -31.08
CA THR A 233 41.48 40.52 -31.57
C THR A 233 41.65 41.92 -32.18
N PHE A 234 40.65 42.42 -32.92
CA PHE A 234 40.65 43.78 -33.45
C PHE A 234 40.67 44.84 -32.33
N PHE A 235 39.84 44.68 -31.29
CA PHE A 235 39.87 45.57 -30.13
C PHE A 235 41.21 45.51 -29.38
N SER A 236 41.76 44.31 -29.18
CA SER A 236 43.08 44.15 -28.54
C SER A 236 44.19 44.83 -29.36
N PHE A 237 44.14 44.71 -30.69
CA PHE A 237 45.06 45.41 -31.59
C PHE A 237 44.91 46.93 -31.52
N LEU A 238 43.68 47.45 -31.49
CA LEU A 238 43.40 48.88 -31.39
C LEU A 238 43.90 49.48 -30.07
N VAL A 239 43.67 48.79 -28.95
CA VAL A 239 44.18 49.17 -27.64
C VAL A 239 45.70 49.13 -27.61
N GLY A 240 46.33 48.10 -28.16
CA GLY A 240 47.79 48.01 -28.28
C GLY A 240 48.39 49.17 -29.07
N ARG A 241 47.77 49.55 -30.20
CA ARG A 241 48.20 50.72 -30.99
C ARG A 241 48.03 52.04 -30.26
N LEU A 242 46.92 52.22 -29.53
CA LEU A 242 46.70 53.41 -28.71
C LEU A 242 47.75 53.54 -27.60
N ILE A 243 48.12 52.45 -26.93
CA ILE A 243 49.14 52.44 -25.88
C ILE A 243 50.52 52.78 -26.47
N ILE A 244 50.90 52.17 -27.59
CA ILE A 244 52.20 52.44 -28.25
C ILE A 244 52.28 53.88 -28.74
N ASN A 245 51.23 54.40 -29.39
CA ASN A 245 51.21 55.79 -29.84
C ASN A 245 51.33 56.79 -28.67
N ARG A 246 50.69 56.50 -27.52
CA ARG A 246 50.84 57.32 -26.31
C ARG A 246 52.23 57.27 -25.71
N ALA A 247 52.91 56.11 -25.77
CA ALA A 247 54.28 55.97 -25.28
C ALA A 247 55.27 56.76 -26.13
N VAL A 248 55.10 56.74 -27.47
CA VAL A 248 55.94 57.51 -28.40
C VAL A 248 55.75 59.03 -28.24
N GLU A 249 54.54 59.49 -27.93
CA GLU A 249 54.28 60.92 -27.62
C GLU A 249 54.87 61.36 -26.26
N SER A 250 55.24 60.43 -25.36
CA SER A 250 55.82 60.75 -24.05
C SER A 250 57.35 60.75 -24.00
N GLU A 251 58.03 60.37 -25.08
CA GLU A 251 59.50 60.38 -25.21
C GLU A 251 60.05 61.61 -25.98
N TRP A 252 59.20 62.62 -26.26
CA TRP A 252 59.58 63.90 -26.85
C TRP A 252 59.19 65.09 -25.96
#